data_AF-A0A4P8SWB0-F1
#
_entry.id   AF-A0A4P8SWB0-F1
#
_cell.length_a   1.000
_cell.length_b   1.000
_cell.length_c   1.000
_cell.angle_alpha   90.00
_cell.angle_beta   90.00
_cell.angle_gamma   90.00
#
_symmetry.space_group_name_H-M   'P 1'
#
loop_
_entity.id
_entity.type
_entity.pdbx_description
1 polymer ?
#
loop_
_entity_poly.entity_id
_entity_poly.type
_entity_poly.pdbx_seq_one_letter_code
_entity_poly.pdbx_strand_id
1 'polypeptide(L)'
;MPARPARRGHGQHRGDRAARGPRRGRGPRRARAARRPAPRRRPPRGRRHRPPRDHRRAIGVACRSRGDLRRGPARPGPAPRPPARRRSRHRGRRHQRPVCPGADRWRDGAIRPDPPRHRHHRSRGCRRGRLRRLARRRRPSCRHATRQLRDRHQPARRGRVPPGRPRRPVRGHEPCRSGRGPHEPKGSTEMNATPIVAVTMGDGAGVGPEIVVEAVMSPDVRAVCRPVVIGDLGRLRQAAAIRGVDVTFNVVEDVADAGHHDGVVDVVDLGLLPEDLPWGKLSPVAGDAAFQYIRVACRAAAAGTVQAICTAPLNKEALHAGGHVFPGHTEMLAELMGVDEVSMMLSTAKLKVVHVTTHLGLIDAVARIEPGLVERTIRRGNEALVRAGNPHPRIGVAAINPHAGENGLFGYGEEAEKIAPGVDAARADGIDAVGPLPADTLFFLAGRGDYDLVVAMYHDQGHGPVKVLGIEAGVNITVGLPVIRTSVDHGTAFDIAGTGKADVASMIEALRQAAELAPTSGAPSPARVA
;
A
#
# COMPACT_ATOMS: atom_id res chain seq x y z
N MET A 1 73.63 -8.99 -23.53
CA MET A 1 73.92 -9.13 -22.08
C MET A 1 73.61 -7.80 -21.40
N PRO A 2 73.18 -7.78 -20.13
CA PRO A 2 72.36 -8.79 -19.44
C PRO A 2 71.16 -8.13 -18.70
N ALA A 3 70.16 -8.84 -18.17
CA ALA A 3 69.52 -10.09 -18.57
C ALA A 3 68.19 -10.22 -17.77
N ARG A 4 67.07 -10.53 -18.44
CA ARG A 4 66.03 -11.40 -17.87
C ARG A 4 66.61 -12.84 -17.80
N PRO A 5 66.13 -13.81 -16.97
CA PRO A 5 64.69 -14.10 -16.85
C PRO A 5 64.19 -14.87 -15.58
N ALA A 6 62.89 -15.24 -15.65
CA ALA A 6 62.26 -16.50 -15.19
C ALA A 6 62.28 -16.87 -13.68
N ARG A 7 61.16 -17.23 -13.03
CA ARG A 7 60.14 -18.29 -13.27
C ARG A 7 60.70 -19.71 -13.40
N ARG A 8 60.56 -20.51 -12.33
CA ARG A 8 60.26 -21.96 -12.23
C ARG A 8 60.16 -22.27 -10.72
N GLY A 9 59.34 -23.21 -10.23
CA GLY A 9 58.37 -24.09 -10.87
C GLY A 9 58.28 -25.42 -10.13
N HIS A 10 57.06 -25.94 -9.93
CA HIS A 10 56.74 -27.25 -9.32
C HIS A 10 57.09 -27.40 -7.81
N GLY A 11 56.47 -28.33 -7.08
CA GLY A 11 55.60 -29.43 -7.53
C GLY A 11 54.42 -29.77 -6.61
N GLN A 12 53.55 -30.63 -7.12
CA GLN A 12 52.38 -31.19 -6.43
C GLN A 12 52.79 -32.42 -5.61
N HIS A 13 52.17 -32.60 -4.44
CA HIS A 13 51.77 -33.90 -3.84
C HIS A 13 50.77 -33.53 -2.73
N ARG A 14 49.47 -33.92 -2.72
CA ARG A 14 48.81 -35.24 -2.84
C ARG A 14 49.38 -36.28 -1.85
N GLY A 15 48.54 -36.64 -0.87
CA GLY A 15 48.85 -37.49 0.29
C GLY A 15 48.07 -36.99 1.53
N ASP A 16 46.73 -36.95 1.52
CA ASP A 16 45.81 -38.08 1.74
C ASP A 16 45.85 -38.61 3.20
N ARG A 17 44.70 -38.53 3.91
CA ARG A 17 44.22 -39.37 5.03
C ARG A 17 45.08 -39.52 6.32
N ALA A 18 44.51 -39.82 7.49
CA ALA A 18 43.16 -39.67 8.02
C ALA A 18 43.15 -40.02 9.53
N ALA A 19 42.21 -39.40 10.25
CA ALA A 19 41.54 -39.96 11.44
C ALA A 19 42.32 -40.26 12.74
N ARG A 20 41.52 -40.37 13.82
CA ARG A 20 41.87 -40.72 15.21
C ARG A 20 42.62 -39.59 15.95
N GLY A 21 42.22 -39.21 17.15
CA GLY A 21 41.23 -39.79 18.06
C GLY A 21 41.53 -39.29 19.49
N PRO A 22 40.55 -39.24 20.40
CA PRO A 22 40.56 -38.24 21.47
C PRO A 22 41.28 -38.70 22.74
N ARG A 23 41.94 -37.78 23.45
CA ARG A 23 42.20 -37.92 24.90
C ARG A 23 41.92 -36.64 25.70
N ARG A 24 41.34 -36.86 26.88
CA ARG A 24 40.86 -35.88 27.87
C ARG A 24 42.01 -35.42 28.76
N GLY A 25 41.98 -34.20 29.31
CA GLY A 25 42.98 -33.81 30.32
C GLY A 25 42.92 -32.38 30.89
N ARG A 26 41.96 -32.12 31.79
CA ARG A 26 42.03 -31.19 32.95
C ARG A 26 42.88 -29.89 32.81
N GLY A 27 42.22 -28.72 32.76
CA GLY A 27 42.87 -27.42 33.06
C GLY A 27 42.86 -27.09 34.56
N PRO A 28 43.22 -25.85 34.96
CA PRO A 28 42.83 -25.29 36.25
C PRO A 28 41.94 -24.04 36.14
N ARG A 29 40.99 -24.01 37.07
CA ARG A 29 39.97 -23.00 37.36
C ARG A 29 40.52 -21.56 37.50
N ARG A 30 39.75 -20.57 37.02
CA ARG A 30 39.58 -19.28 37.71
C ARG A 30 38.09 -18.98 37.94
N ALA A 31 37.81 -18.18 38.96
CA ALA A 31 36.58 -18.28 39.73
C ALA A 31 35.42 -17.38 39.23
N ARG A 32 34.21 -17.76 39.65
CA ARG A 32 32.94 -17.04 39.42
C ARG A 32 32.89 -15.74 40.23
N ALA A 33 32.31 -14.69 39.65
CA ALA A 33 31.68 -13.60 40.38
C ALA A 33 30.19 -13.52 39.97
N ALA A 34 29.31 -14.12 40.78
CA ALA A 34 27.87 -14.08 40.53
C ALA A 34 27.28 -12.76 41.05
N ARG A 35 26.66 -11.96 40.17
CA ARG A 35 25.91 -10.76 40.59
C ARG A 35 24.62 -11.18 41.29
N ARG A 36 24.51 -10.87 42.59
CA ARG A 36 23.26 -11.02 43.37
C ARG A 36 22.26 -9.93 43.00
N PRO A 37 20.95 -10.21 42.94
CA PRO A 37 19.92 -9.18 42.78
C PRO A 37 19.72 -8.37 44.08
N ALA A 38 19.43 -7.07 43.94
CA ALA A 38 19.21 -6.16 45.06
C ALA A 38 17.84 -6.37 45.75
N PRO A 39 17.71 -6.09 47.06
CA PRO A 39 16.48 -6.36 47.81
C PRO A 39 15.36 -5.35 47.53
N ARG A 40 14.13 -5.85 47.37
CA ARG A 40 12.90 -5.04 47.24
C ARG A 40 12.62 -4.25 48.52
N ARG A 41 12.60 -2.91 48.44
CA ARG A 41 12.14 -2.04 49.54
C ARG A 41 10.61 -2.09 49.66
N ARG A 42 10.08 -2.27 50.87
CA ARG A 42 8.65 -2.14 51.20
C ARG A 42 8.30 -0.66 51.47
N PRO A 43 7.19 -0.11 50.94
CA PRO A 43 6.58 1.11 51.47
C PRO A 43 5.72 0.80 52.71
N PRO A 44 5.44 1.81 53.58
CA PRO A 44 4.82 1.59 54.88
C PRO A 44 3.30 1.37 54.82
N ARG A 45 2.76 0.65 55.81
CA ARG A 45 1.31 0.49 56.03
C ARG A 45 0.77 1.66 56.87
N GLY A 46 -0.30 2.28 56.40
CA GLY A 46 -1.36 2.81 57.28
C GLY A 46 -1.70 4.31 57.16
N ARG A 47 -2.83 4.61 56.51
CA ARG A 47 -3.98 5.28 57.15
C ARG A 47 -5.26 5.03 56.33
N ARG A 48 -6.40 4.98 57.02
CA ARG A 48 -7.72 4.65 56.45
C ARG A 48 -8.41 5.92 55.95
N HIS A 49 -9.00 5.91 54.75
CA HIS A 49 -10.08 6.83 54.39
C HIS A 49 -11.25 6.07 53.76
N ARG A 50 -12.46 6.58 54.01
CA ARG A 50 -13.76 5.93 53.74
C ARG A 50 -14.18 6.08 52.27
N PRO A 51 -14.98 5.16 51.71
CA PRO A 51 -15.74 5.45 50.48
C PRO A 51 -16.90 6.44 50.76
N PRO A 52 -17.29 7.27 49.78
CA PRO A 52 -18.54 8.02 49.85
C PRO A 52 -19.76 7.08 49.68
N ARG A 53 -20.92 7.55 50.15
CA ARG A 53 -22.14 6.74 50.35
C ARG A 53 -23.03 6.67 49.10
N ASP A 54 -23.77 5.58 49.00
CA ASP A 54 -24.97 5.47 48.16
C ASP A 54 -26.00 6.58 48.45
N HIS A 55 -26.63 7.08 47.39
CA HIS A 55 -27.98 7.63 47.48
C HIS A 55 -29.00 6.66 46.87
N ARG A 56 -29.83 6.08 47.75
CA ARG A 56 -31.01 5.31 47.39
C ARG A 56 -31.98 6.17 46.55
N ARG A 57 -32.61 5.54 45.54
CA ARG A 57 -34.08 5.55 45.43
C ARG A 57 -34.54 4.23 44.78
N ALA A 58 -35.60 3.67 45.32
CA ALA A 58 -36.16 2.37 44.95
C ALA A 58 -37.48 2.54 44.19
N ILE A 59 -37.89 1.47 43.50
CA ILE A 59 -39.21 0.97 43.06
C ILE A 59 -38.85 -0.03 41.93
N GLY A 60 -39.28 -1.28 41.86
CA GLY A 60 -40.15 -2.10 42.70
C GLY A 60 -40.41 -3.42 41.96
N VAL A 61 -40.13 -4.54 42.63
CA VAL A 61 -40.86 -5.84 42.68
C VAL A 61 -42.01 -5.97 41.64
N ALA A 62 -42.12 -7.02 40.81
CA ALA A 62 -42.14 -8.43 41.21
C ALA A 62 -41.74 -9.44 40.12
N CYS A 63 -41.34 -10.64 40.54
CA CYS A 63 -41.29 -11.85 39.72
C CYS A 63 -42.29 -12.88 40.29
N ARG A 64 -43.13 -13.50 39.45
CA ARG A 64 -43.88 -14.73 39.80
C ARG A 64 -43.99 -15.68 38.60
N SER A 65 -44.22 -16.94 38.94
CA SER A 65 -43.84 -18.14 38.20
C SER A 65 -45.00 -18.95 37.63
N ARG A 66 -44.70 -19.72 36.57
CA ARG A 66 -45.33 -21.00 36.14
C ARG A 66 -46.79 -21.00 35.62
N GLY A 67 -47.00 -21.81 34.57
CA GLY A 67 -48.32 -22.25 34.09
C GLY A 67 -48.25 -22.84 32.67
N ASP A 68 -48.32 -24.17 32.55
CA ASP A 68 -48.42 -24.87 31.26
C ASP A 68 -49.77 -24.64 30.55
N LEU A 69 -49.79 -24.69 29.20
CA LEU A 69 -50.49 -25.74 28.43
C LEU A 69 -50.65 -25.41 26.91
N ARG A 70 -50.14 -26.33 26.09
CA ARG A 70 -50.62 -26.80 24.75
C ARG A 70 -51.64 -25.95 23.97
N ARG A 71 -51.30 -25.56 22.72
CA ARG A 71 -52.00 -25.97 21.46
C ARG A 71 -51.24 -25.53 20.19
N GLY A 72 -51.51 -26.24 19.08
CA GLY A 72 -50.81 -26.12 17.80
C GLY A 72 -51.27 -24.98 16.86
N PRO A 73 -50.85 -25.01 15.58
CA PRO A 73 -50.41 -23.80 14.87
C PRO A 73 -51.49 -23.05 14.09
N ALA A 74 -51.33 -21.73 14.00
CA ALA A 74 -52.05 -20.85 13.08
C ALA A 74 -51.10 -20.28 12.00
N ARG A 75 -51.58 -20.19 10.76
CA ARG A 75 -50.82 -19.73 9.59
C ARG A 75 -50.58 -18.20 9.63
N PRO A 76 -49.43 -17.67 9.18
CA PRO A 76 -49.21 -16.24 9.10
C PRO A 76 -49.92 -15.61 7.89
N GLY A 77 -50.72 -14.57 8.13
CA GLY A 77 -51.24 -13.67 7.09
C GLY A 77 -50.21 -12.59 6.70
N PRO A 78 -50.37 -11.92 5.54
CA PRO A 78 -49.37 -10.98 5.02
C PRO A 78 -49.36 -9.63 5.75
N ALA A 79 -48.15 -9.08 5.93
CA ALA A 79 -47.94 -7.78 6.57
C ALA A 79 -48.31 -6.59 5.64
N PRO A 80 -48.83 -5.47 6.20
CA PRO A 80 -49.19 -4.28 5.42
C PRO A 80 -47.97 -3.44 5.01
N ARG A 81 -48.04 -2.82 3.82
CA ARG A 81 -46.99 -1.95 3.26
C ARG A 81 -47.09 -0.51 3.81
N PRO A 82 -45.96 0.21 3.99
CA PRO A 82 -45.96 1.62 4.39
C PRO A 82 -46.37 2.57 3.24
N PRO A 83 -46.95 3.75 3.53
CA PRO A 83 -47.49 4.66 2.52
C PRO A 83 -46.41 5.52 1.81
N ALA A 84 -46.63 5.76 0.52
CA ALA A 84 -45.74 6.56 -0.33
C ALA A 84 -45.84 8.07 -0.05
N ARG A 85 -44.70 8.75 0.05
CA ARG A 85 -44.64 10.23 0.17
C ARG A 85 -44.91 10.90 -1.18
N ARG A 86 -46.02 11.63 -1.28
CA ARG A 86 -46.33 12.51 -2.43
C ARG A 86 -45.41 13.72 -2.46
N ARG A 87 -44.97 14.11 -3.66
CA ARG A 87 -44.34 15.41 -3.93
C ARG A 87 -45.42 16.49 -3.98
N SER A 88 -45.18 17.65 -3.36
CA SER A 88 -45.92 18.88 -3.64
C SER A 88 -44.95 19.99 -4.08
N ARG A 89 -45.28 20.64 -5.19
CA ARG A 89 -44.69 21.92 -5.61
C ARG A 89 -45.69 23.00 -5.22
N HIS A 90 -45.25 24.12 -4.65
CA HIS A 90 -45.93 25.39 -4.91
C HIS A 90 -44.99 26.59 -4.92
N ARG A 91 -45.45 27.65 -5.60
CA ARG A 91 -44.73 28.89 -5.88
C ARG A 91 -45.02 29.93 -4.80
N GLY A 92 -44.05 30.80 -4.56
CA GLY A 92 -44.02 31.74 -3.45
C GLY A 92 -44.94 32.95 -3.51
N ARG A 93 -44.72 33.84 -2.52
CA ARG A 93 -45.08 35.26 -2.47
C ARG A 93 -43.99 36.02 -1.70
N ARG A 94 -43.92 37.34 -1.89
CA ARG A 94 -42.85 38.24 -1.40
C ARG A 94 -43.30 39.09 -0.19
N HIS A 95 -42.30 39.63 0.52
CA HIS A 95 -42.36 40.69 1.55
C HIS A 95 -43.04 40.24 2.86
N GLN A 96 -42.63 40.70 4.05
CA GLN A 96 -41.99 41.99 4.42
C GLN A 96 -40.80 41.82 5.40
N ARG A 97 -40.05 42.91 5.66
CA ARG A 97 -39.04 43.02 6.73
C ARG A 97 -39.69 43.45 8.06
N PRO A 98 -39.17 43.02 9.22
CA PRO A 98 -39.30 43.77 10.47
C PRO A 98 -38.11 44.73 10.69
N VAL A 99 -38.38 45.83 11.40
CA VAL A 99 -37.41 46.82 11.87
C VAL A 99 -37.02 46.53 13.33
N CYS A 100 -35.81 46.88 13.74
CA CYS A 100 -35.36 46.76 15.13
C CYS A 100 -35.85 47.94 15.98
N PRO A 101 -36.20 47.74 17.26
CA PRO A 101 -35.96 48.72 18.31
C PRO A 101 -34.60 48.45 18.97
N GLY A 102 -33.88 49.50 19.35
CA GLY A 102 -32.65 49.41 20.15
C GLY A 102 -32.68 50.40 21.30
N ALA A 103 -31.74 50.30 22.24
CA ALA A 103 -31.36 51.36 23.19
C ALA A 103 -30.12 50.93 24.00
N ASP A 104 -29.14 51.86 24.07
CA ASP A 104 -28.31 52.31 25.21
C ASP A 104 -27.57 51.32 26.15
N ARG A 105 -26.32 51.54 26.62
CA ARG A 105 -25.20 52.52 26.42
C ARG A 105 -23.86 51.72 26.50
N TRP A 106 -22.61 52.19 26.41
CA TRP A 106 -21.88 53.47 26.60
C TRP A 106 -20.72 53.50 25.56
N ARG A 107 -20.35 54.60 24.88
CA ARG A 107 -19.56 55.78 25.31
C ARG A 107 -18.23 55.44 26.03
N ASP A 108 -17.08 56.06 25.77
CA ASP A 108 -16.62 57.05 24.76
C ASP A 108 -15.08 56.99 24.71
N GLY A 109 -14.42 57.54 23.68
CA GLY A 109 -12.95 57.74 23.74
C GLY A 109 -12.21 57.78 22.40
N ALA A 110 -12.24 58.92 21.71
CA ALA A 110 -11.36 59.22 20.57
C ALA A 110 -10.30 60.25 20.97
N ILE A 111 -9.11 60.19 20.36
CA ILE A 111 -8.24 61.34 20.01
C ILE A 111 -7.15 60.85 19.03
N ARG A 112 -6.88 61.64 17.97
CA ARG A 112 -5.66 61.61 17.15
C ARG A 112 -4.92 62.94 17.37
N PRO A 113 -3.60 63.00 17.14
CA PRO A 113 -3.15 63.72 15.94
C PRO A 113 -1.93 63.13 15.20
N ASP A 114 -1.74 63.61 13.97
CA ASP A 114 -0.61 63.47 13.01
C ASP A 114 -0.08 64.90 12.71
N PRO A 115 0.98 65.15 11.92
CA PRO A 115 2.32 64.52 11.76
C PRO A 115 3.45 65.61 11.74
N PRO A 116 4.72 65.35 11.32
CA PRO A 116 5.18 65.80 9.97
C PRO A 116 6.27 64.88 9.31
N ARG A 117 6.17 64.48 8.02
CA ARG A 117 6.60 65.15 6.74
C ARG A 117 8.10 65.42 6.51
N HIS A 118 8.68 64.82 5.46
CA HIS A 118 9.51 65.39 4.34
C HIS A 118 9.73 64.24 3.29
N ARG A 119 9.44 64.32 1.97
CA ARG A 119 9.97 65.12 0.82
C ARG A 119 11.47 64.85 0.54
N HIS A 120 11.97 64.66 -0.69
CA HIS A 120 11.44 64.64 -2.07
C HIS A 120 12.49 64.03 -3.04
N HIS A 121 12.09 63.48 -4.21
CA HIS A 121 12.68 63.87 -5.51
C HIS A 121 11.79 63.48 -6.72
N ARG A 122 11.93 64.20 -7.84
CA ARG A 122 11.12 64.09 -9.08
C ARG A 122 11.97 64.33 -10.34
N SER A 123 11.66 63.61 -11.42
CA SER A 123 11.72 64.04 -12.85
C SER A 123 10.98 62.99 -13.70
N ARG A 124 9.81 63.27 -14.32
CA ARG A 124 9.56 63.97 -15.61
C ARG A 124 10.18 63.26 -16.83
N GLY A 125 9.46 62.85 -17.88
CA GLY A 125 8.00 62.74 -18.10
C GLY A 125 7.58 62.68 -19.60
N CYS A 126 6.28 62.46 -19.89
CA CYS A 126 5.57 62.61 -21.20
C CYS A 126 5.94 61.63 -22.36
N ARG A 127 5.05 61.26 -23.32
CA ARG A 127 3.64 61.64 -23.62
C ARG A 127 2.92 60.61 -24.55
N ARG A 128 1.57 60.50 -24.41
CA ARG A 128 0.52 60.14 -25.42
C ARG A 128 0.51 58.74 -26.08
N GLY A 129 -0.67 58.09 -26.15
CA GLY A 129 -0.86 56.96 -27.11
C GLY A 129 -2.10 56.05 -27.10
N ARG A 130 -3.34 56.56 -27.03
CA ARG A 130 -4.64 55.90 -27.41
C ARG A 130 -4.99 54.46 -26.93
N LEU A 131 -6.16 54.36 -26.29
CA LEU A 131 -6.89 53.11 -26.00
C LEU A 131 -7.31 52.33 -27.27
N ARG A 132 -7.28 50.99 -27.20
CA ARG A 132 -8.19 50.10 -27.96
C ARG A 132 -8.84 49.08 -27.04
N ARG A 133 -10.18 49.10 -26.99
CA ARG A 133 -11.00 47.95 -26.57
C ARG A 133 -10.97 46.90 -27.67
N LEU A 134 -11.08 45.62 -27.32
CA LEU A 134 -11.82 44.65 -28.14
C LEU A 134 -12.37 43.53 -27.26
N ALA A 135 -13.59 43.09 -27.59
CA ALA A 135 -14.40 42.23 -26.72
C ALA A 135 -14.54 40.80 -27.28
N ARG A 136 -14.92 39.90 -26.36
CA ARG A 136 -15.36 38.52 -26.57
C ARG A 136 -16.17 38.35 -27.88
N ARG A 137 -15.75 37.44 -28.78
CA ARG A 137 -16.60 36.93 -29.85
C ARG A 137 -17.29 35.63 -29.43
N ARG A 138 -18.60 35.55 -29.66
CA ARG A 138 -19.46 34.38 -29.39
C ARG A 138 -19.37 33.37 -30.53
N ARG A 139 -19.52 32.08 -30.22
CA ARG A 139 -19.89 31.04 -31.20
C ARG A 139 -21.39 31.15 -31.54
N PRO A 140 -21.81 30.95 -32.80
CA PRO A 140 -23.20 30.64 -33.12
C PRO A 140 -23.47 29.13 -33.02
N SER A 141 -24.75 28.77 -32.96
CA SER A 141 -25.29 27.42 -32.72
C SER A 141 -25.52 26.61 -34.00
N CYS A 142 -25.50 25.28 -33.88
CA CYS A 142 -26.18 24.38 -34.82
C CYS A 142 -27.29 23.59 -34.09
N ARG A 143 -28.47 23.52 -34.70
CA ARG A 143 -29.55 22.58 -34.38
C ARG A 143 -30.26 22.16 -35.66
N HIS A 144 -30.49 20.84 -35.79
CA HIS A 144 -31.37 20.17 -36.77
C HIS A 144 -30.95 20.33 -38.25
N ALA A 145 -31.01 19.32 -39.11
CA ALA A 145 -32.11 18.36 -39.28
C ALA A 145 -31.68 16.97 -39.82
N THR A 146 -32.68 16.13 -40.07
CA THR A 146 -32.64 14.71 -40.45
C THR A 146 -32.54 14.47 -41.96
N ARG A 147 -31.85 13.38 -42.40
CA ARG A 147 -32.43 12.29 -43.25
C ARG A 147 -31.38 11.28 -43.82
N GLN A 148 -31.66 9.99 -43.57
CA GLN A 148 -31.78 8.87 -44.54
C GLN A 148 -30.73 8.54 -45.64
N LEU A 149 -30.32 7.26 -45.60
CA LEU A 149 -30.16 6.26 -46.71
C LEU A 149 -28.80 6.03 -47.45
N ARG A 150 -28.38 4.75 -47.34
CA ARG A 150 -27.81 3.80 -48.34
C ARG A 150 -26.32 3.80 -48.77
N ASP A 151 -25.72 2.62 -48.54
CA ASP A 151 -24.82 1.78 -49.36
C ASP A 151 -23.98 2.40 -50.51
N ARG A 152 -22.65 2.13 -50.51
CA ARG A 152 -21.99 1.09 -51.35
C ARG A 152 -20.44 1.18 -51.37
N HIS A 153 -19.82 -0.02 -51.33
CA HIS A 153 -18.53 -0.49 -51.92
C HIS A 153 -17.17 0.27 -51.85
N GLN A 154 -16.13 -0.57 -51.76
CA GLN A 154 -14.66 -0.36 -51.87
C GLN A 154 -14.23 -0.11 -53.35
N PRO A 155 -12.93 -0.06 -53.79
CA PRO A 155 -11.64 -0.36 -53.10
C PRO A 155 -10.41 0.55 -53.43
N ALA A 156 -9.22 0.07 -53.02
CA ALA A 156 -7.93 0.75 -52.98
C ALA A 156 -7.20 0.97 -54.34
N ARG A 157 -6.14 1.80 -54.32
CA ARG A 157 -5.18 1.99 -55.44
C ARG A 157 -3.74 1.59 -55.04
N ARG A 158 -3.02 0.96 -55.97
CA ARG A 158 -1.57 0.69 -55.91
C ARG A 158 -0.78 1.75 -56.71
N GLY A 159 0.48 2.00 -56.33
CA GLY A 159 1.47 2.72 -57.13
C GLY A 159 2.71 1.86 -57.42
N ARG A 160 3.33 2.02 -58.59
CA ARG A 160 4.57 1.35 -59.03
C ARG A 160 5.67 2.40 -59.32
N VAL A 161 6.93 1.97 -59.26
CA VAL A 161 8.12 2.72 -59.74
C VAL A 161 8.89 1.83 -60.74
N PRO A 162 9.46 2.36 -61.84
CA PRO A 162 10.10 1.58 -62.92
C PRO A 162 11.64 1.44 -62.79
N PRO A 163 12.31 0.62 -63.65
CA PRO A 163 13.66 0.08 -63.39
C PRO A 163 14.79 0.52 -64.35
N GLY A 164 16.04 0.14 -64.02
CA GLY A 164 17.21 0.19 -64.91
C GLY A 164 18.14 -1.03 -64.74
N ARG A 165 18.80 -1.47 -65.82
CA ARG A 165 19.65 -2.69 -66.00
C ARG A 165 20.80 -2.33 -66.97
N PRO A 166 21.76 -3.22 -67.32
CA PRO A 166 22.59 -4.17 -66.54
C PRO A 166 24.08 -4.17 -67.02
N ARG A 167 24.96 -5.07 -66.51
CA ARG A 167 25.86 -5.94 -67.33
C ARG A 167 26.66 -6.98 -66.49
N ARG A 168 27.03 -8.08 -67.18
CA ARG A 168 27.87 -9.27 -66.79
C ARG A 168 29.30 -9.09 -67.40
N PRO A 169 30.38 -9.90 -67.15
CA PRO A 169 30.43 -11.39 -67.03
C PRO A 169 31.48 -12.01 -66.00
N VAL A 170 31.28 -13.20 -65.39
CA VAL A 170 31.68 -14.61 -65.74
C VAL A 170 32.98 -15.17 -65.06
N ARG A 171 32.77 -16.19 -64.19
CA ARG A 171 33.55 -17.41 -63.81
C ARG A 171 35.06 -17.41 -63.46
N GLY A 172 35.37 -18.10 -62.36
CA GLY A 172 36.66 -18.72 -61.97
C GLY A 172 36.43 -19.84 -60.93
N HIS A 173 37.32 -20.83 -60.80
CA HIS A 173 37.10 -22.11 -60.08
C HIS A 173 37.40 -22.11 -58.56
N GLU A 174 36.87 -23.14 -57.89
CA GLU A 174 37.16 -23.69 -56.54
C GLU A 174 38.66 -24.07 -56.30
N PRO A 175 39.17 -24.39 -55.06
CA PRO A 175 38.43 -25.05 -53.96
C PRO A 175 38.78 -24.74 -52.46
N CYS A 176 37.87 -25.24 -51.59
CA CYS A 176 38.06 -25.82 -50.24
C CYS A 176 38.51 -25.01 -48.98
N ARG A 177 37.68 -25.19 -47.93
CA ARG A 177 37.98 -25.27 -46.47
C ARG A 177 38.50 -24.02 -45.71
N SER A 178 37.63 -23.46 -44.86
CA SER A 178 37.65 -23.76 -43.40
C SER A 178 36.56 -23.02 -42.60
N GLY A 179 35.88 -23.73 -41.71
CA GLY A 179 35.32 -23.27 -40.43
C GLY A 179 34.49 -21.97 -40.35
N ARG A 180 33.17 -22.10 -40.19
CA ARG A 180 32.40 -21.20 -39.32
C ARG A 180 31.62 -22.05 -38.32
N GLY A 181 31.84 -21.82 -37.03
CA GLY A 181 31.05 -22.45 -35.96
C GLY A 181 29.61 -21.95 -36.00
N PRO A 182 28.67 -22.66 -35.34
CA PRO A 182 27.29 -22.19 -35.23
C PRO A 182 27.27 -20.84 -34.50
N HIS A 183 26.50 -19.89 -35.05
CA HIS A 183 26.19 -18.66 -34.35
C HIS A 183 25.43 -19.01 -33.06
N GLU A 184 26.01 -18.68 -31.90
CA GLU A 184 25.24 -18.62 -30.66
C GLU A 184 24.06 -17.67 -30.86
N PRO A 185 22.83 -18.05 -30.46
CA PRO A 185 21.72 -17.11 -30.41
C PRO A 185 22.09 -15.99 -29.44
N LYS A 186 22.08 -14.73 -29.90
CA LYS A 186 22.13 -13.59 -29.00
C LYS A 186 21.00 -13.72 -27.99
N GLY A 187 21.34 -13.52 -26.71
CA GLY A 187 20.51 -13.90 -25.57
C GLY A 187 19.04 -13.58 -25.76
N SER A 188 18.20 -14.58 -25.51
CA SER A 188 16.79 -14.37 -25.25
C SER A 188 16.65 -13.29 -24.19
N THR A 189 15.86 -12.25 -24.48
CA THR A 189 15.35 -11.34 -23.47
C THR A 189 14.73 -12.19 -22.37
N GLU A 190 15.30 -12.17 -21.15
CA GLU A 190 14.70 -12.93 -20.06
C GLU A 190 13.29 -12.40 -19.83
N MET A 191 12.30 -13.27 -20.04
CA MET A 191 10.93 -12.93 -19.66
C MET A 191 10.92 -12.87 -18.13
N ASN A 192 10.60 -11.69 -17.57
CA ASN A 192 10.43 -11.54 -16.12
C ASN A 192 9.59 -12.69 -15.58
N ALA A 193 10.19 -13.53 -14.74
CA ALA A 193 9.49 -14.70 -14.22
C ALA A 193 8.29 -14.24 -13.39
N THR A 194 7.10 -14.74 -13.73
CA THR A 194 5.84 -14.41 -13.05
C THR A 194 6.02 -14.51 -11.52
N PRO A 195 5.85 -13.44 -10.74
CA PRO A 195 6.25 -13.41 -9.33
C PRO A 195 5.43 -14.38 -8.47
N ILE A 196 6.10 -15.05 -7.54
CA ILE A 196 5.45 -15.86 -6.50
C ILE A 196 4.99 -14.93 -5.39
N VAL A 197 3.71 -15.04 -5.00
CA VAL A 197 3.09 -14.20 -3.98
C VAL A 197 2.62 -15.09 -2.83
N ALA A 198 3.15 -14.87 -1.63
CA ALA A 198 2.67 -15.51 -0.41
C ALA A 198 1.32 -14.89 0.00
N VAL A 199 0.25 -15.67 -0.06
CA VAL A 199 -1.12 -15.23 0.25
C VAL A 199 -1.55 -15.73 1.62
N THR A 200 -1.52 -14.89 2.65
CA THR A 200 -1.93 -15.33 4.00
C THR A 200 -3.45 -15.30 4.14
N MET A 201 -4.04 -16.42 4.58
CA MET A 201 -5.49 -16.60 4.72
C MET A 201 -6.17 -15.61 5.70
N GLY A 202 -5.40 -15.03 6.63
CA GLY A 202 -5.91 -14.11 7.64
C GLY A 202 -6.62 -14.83 8.80
N ASP A 203 -7.58 -14.15 9.42
CA ASP A 203 -8.41 -14.71 10.51
C ASP A 203 -9.45 -15.69 9.93
N GLY A 204 -9.35 -16.96 10.32
CA GLY A 204 -10.22 -18.03 9.87
C GLY A 204 -11.71 -17.89 10.25
N ALA A 205 -12.05 -17.05 11.24
CA ALA A 205 -13.44 -16.73 11.58
C ALA A 205 -14.02 -15.57 10.75
N GLY A 206 -13.17 -14.84 10.00
CA GLY A 206 -13.56 -13.74 9.12
C GLY A 206 -13.82 -14.16 7.67
N VAL A 207 -14.02 -13.17 6.79
CA VAL A 207 -14.17 -13.37 5.34
C VAL A 207 -12.88 -13.72 4.60
N GLY A 208 -11.72 -13.73 5.28
CA GLY A 208 -10.40 -13.97 4.67
C GLY A 208 -10.34 -15.25 3.83
N PRO A 209 -10.74 -16.42 4.37
CA PRO A 209 -10.82 -17.67 3.61
C PRO A 209 -11.71 -17.57 2.35
N GLU A 210 -12.86 -16.90 2.44
CA GLU A 210 -13.84 -16.75 1.34
C GLU A 210 -13.27 -15.93 0.17
N ILE A 211 -12.65 -14.79 0.45
CA ILE A 211 -12.08 -13.94 -0.61
C ILE A 211 -10.76 -14.50 -1.15
N VAL A 212 -9.97 -15.19 -0.33
CA VAL A 212 -8.68 -15.77 -0.77
C VAL A 212 -8.92 -16.85 -1.81
N VAL A 213 -9.79 -17.84 -1.52
CA VAL A 213 -9.99 -18.99 -2.42
C VAL A 213 -10.55 -18.58 -3.79
N GLU A 214 -11.40 -17.56 -3.83
CA GLU A 214 -11.92 -17.01 -5.08
C GLU A 214 -10.89 -16.15 -5.83
N ALA A 215 -10.15 -15.28 -5.11
CA ALA A 215 -9.17 -14.40 -5.72
C ALA A 215 -7.99 -15.14 -6.36
N VAL A 216 -7.45 -16.18 -5.71
CA VAL A 216 -6.29 -16.95 -6.26
C VAL A 216 -6.67 -17.83 -7.45
N MET A 217 -7.97 -18.10 -7.65
CA MET A 217 -8.51 -18.81 -8.81
C MET A 217 -8.87 -17.86 -9.97
N SER A 218 -8.86 -16.54 -9.75
CA SER A 218 -9.15 -15.55 -10.78
C SER A 218 -8.13 -15.63 -11.93
N PRO A 219 -8.57 -15.78 -13.21
CA PRO A 219 -7.68 -15.77 -14.36
C PRO A 219 -6.81 -14.50 -14.45
N ASP A 220 -7.37 -13.35 -14.07
CA ASP A 220 -6.67 -12.06 -14.05
C ASP A 220 -5.51 -12.03 -13.04
N VAL A 221 -5.63 -12.76 -11.92
CA VAL A 221 -4.56 -12.92 -10.92
C VAL A 221 -3.52 -13.89 -11.43
N ARG A 222 -3.94 -15.07 -11.89
CA ARG A 222 -3.05 -16.14 -12.36
C ARG A 222 -2.25 -15.74 -13.61
N ALA A 223 -2.75 -14.79 -14.41
CA ALA A 223 -2.03 -14.21 -15.53
C ALA A 223 -0.85 -13.30 -15.12
N VAL A 224 -0.83 -12.77 -13.88
CA VAL A 224 0.18 -11.80 -13.43
C VAL A 224 1.02 -12.28 -12.24
N CYS A 225 0.54 -13.25 -11.44
CA CYS A 225 1.31 -13.84 -10.35
C CYS A 225 1.04 -15.33 -10.15
N ARG A 226 1.91 -15.98 -9.39
CA ARG A 226 1.79 -17.36 -8.91
C ARG A 226 1.45 -17.32 -7.41
N PRO A 227 0.16 -17.29 -7.02
CA PRO A 227 -0.21 -17.24 -5.61
C PRO A 227 0.04 -18.60 -4.94
N VAL A 228 0.60 -18.57 -3.73
CA VAL A 228 0.69 -19.73 -2.84
C VAL A 228 0.03 -19.35 -1.51
N VAL A 229 -1.01 -20.10 -1.12
CA VAL A 229 -1.79 -19.77 0.08
C VAL A 229 -1.10 -20.33 1.32
N ILE A 230 -1.04 -19.53 2.38
CA ILE A 230 -0.56 -19.94 3.69
C ILE A 230 -1.75 -19.82 4.64
N GLY A 231 -2.22 -20.95 5.17
CA GLY A 231 -3.52 -21.00 5.83
C GLY A 231 -3.85 -22.34 6.46
N ASP A 232 -5.15 -22.66 6.44
CA ASP A 232 -5.71 -23.92 6.93
C ASP A 232 -6.56 -24.55 5.80
N LEU A 233 -6.20 -25.75 5.38
CA LEU A 233 -6.83 -26.44 4.25
C LEU A 233 -8.29 -26.80 4.53
N GLY A 234 -8.61 -27.19 5.77
CA GLY A 234 -9.97 -27.47 6.19
C GLY A 234 -10.86 -26.24 6.02
N ARG A 235 -10.36 -25.08 6.48
CA ARG A 235 -11.10 -23.82 6.36
C ARG A 235 -11.22 -23.30 4.93
N LEU A 236 -10.18 -23.47 4.10
CA LEU A 236 -10.23 -23.14 2.67
C LEU A 236 -11.24 -24.00 1.90
N ARG A 237 -11.37 -25.29 2.23
CA ARG A 237 -12.40 -26.18 1.65
C ARG A 237 -13.82 -25.75 2.04
N GLN A 238 -14.03 -25.39 3.32
CA GLN A 238 -15.32 -24.82 3.76
C GLN A 238 -15.64 -23.53 3.00
N ALA A 239 -14.66 -22.65 2.84
CA ALA A 239 -14.81 -21.40 2.08
C ALA A 239 -15.13 -21.64 0.59
N ALA A 240 -14.44 -22.57 -0.06
CA ALA A 240 -14.71 -22.95 -1.45
C ALA A 240 -16.16 -23.40 -1.66
N ALA A 241 -16.66 -24.26 -0.75
CA ALA A 241 -18.03 -24.74 -0.76
C ALA A 241 -19.06 -23.61 -0.54
N ILE A 242 -18.77 -22.66 0.35
CA ILE A 242 -19.63 -21.48 0.60
C ILE A 242 -19.68 -20.54 -0.61
N ARG A 243 -18.57 -20.40 -1.34
CA ARG A 243 -18.48 -19.57 -2.55
C ARG A 243 -18.93 -20.28 -3.83
N GLY A 244 -19.07 -21.61 -3.81
CA GLY A 244 -19.33 -22.41 -5.01
C GLY A 244 -18.16 -22.44 -5.99
N VAL A 245 -16.94 -22.27 -5.50
CA VAL A 245 -15.71 -22.28 -6.30
C VAL A 245 -15.24 -23.72 -6.46
N ASP A 246 -15.15 -24.20 -7.70
CA ASP A 246 -14.51 -25.47 -8.04
C ASP A 246 -12.98 -25.28 -8.04
N VAL A 247 -12.29 -25.95 -7.13
CA VAL A 247 -10.86 -25.78 -6.88
C VAL A 247 -10.22 -27.07 -6.40
N THR A 248 -9.09 -27.43 -7.01
CA THR A 248 -8.21 -28.48 -6.50
C THR A 248 -7.12 -27.85 -5.63
N PHE A 249 -6.93 -28.37 -4.42
CA PHE A 249 -5.85 -27.95 -3.53
C PHE A 249 -4.67 -28.92 -3.60
N ASN A 250 -3.46 -28.39 -3.80
CA ASN A 250 -2.21 -29.11 -3.64
C ASN A 250 -1.58 -28.70 -2.30
N VAL A 251 -1.27 -29.65 -1.42
CA VAL A 251 -0.66 -29.35 -0.11
C VAL A 251 0.86 -29.45 -0.24
N VAL A 252 1.57 -28.43 0.23
CA VAL A 252 3.03 -28.31 0.13
C VAL A 252 3.64 -27.97 1.49
N GLU A 253 4.88 -28.41 1.74
CA GLU A 253 5.56 -28.22 3.02
C GLU A 253 6.11 -26.79 3.19
N ASP A 254 6.75 -26.24 2.16
CA ASP A 254 7.11 -24.82 2.07
C ASP A 254 6.63 -24.21 0.73
N VAL A 255 6.69 -22.87 0.64
CA VAL A 255 6.29 -22.12 -0.56
C VAL A 255 7.19 -22.46 -1.75
N ALA A 256 8.42 -22.91 -1.50
CA ALA A 256 9.35 -23.36 -2.53
C ALA A 256 8.92 -24.65 -3.27
N ASP A 257 8.03 -25.46 -2.67
CA ASP A 257 7.59 -26.74 -3.23
C ASP A 257 6.32 -26.63 -4.10
N ALA A 258 5.82 -25.40 -4.31
CA ALA A 258 4.60 -25.11 -5.06
C ALA A 258 4.69 -25.55 -6.54
N GLY A 259 3.69 -26.32 -7.00
CA GLY A 259 3.65 -26.86 -8.36
C GLY A 259 3.14 -25.85 -9.41
N HIS A 260 2.38 -24.85 -8.98
CA HIS A 260 1.83 -23.77 -9.80
C HIS A 260 0.98 -24.24 -10.99
N HIS A 261 0.31 -25.38 -10.85
CA HIS A 261 -0.51 -25.97 -11.91
C HIS A 261 -1.82 -25.20 -12.13
N ASP A 262 -2.33 -25.21 -13.36
CA ASP A 262 -3.61 -24.57 -13.69
C ASP A 262 -4.82 -25.31 -13.10
N GLY A 263 -5.78 -24.52 -12.59
CA GLY A 263 -6.91 -25.02 -11.81
C GLY A 263 -6.54 -25.50 -10.38
N VAL A 264 -5.27 -25.42 -10.00
CA VAL A 264 -4.76 -25.87 -8.70
C VAL A 264 -4.31 -24.69 -7.85
N VAL A 265 -4.61 -24.74 -6.55
CA VAL A 265 -4.09 -23.81 -5.54
C VAL A 265 -3.09 -24.55 -4.66
N ASP A 266 -1.83 -24.12 -4.67
CA ASP A 266 -0.81 -24.59 -3.73
C ASP A 266 -1.08 -23.98 -2.34
N VAL A 267 -1.09 -24.83 -1.31
CA VAL A 267 -1.39 -24.45 0.08
C VAL A 267 -0.30 -24.98 1.01
N VAL A 268 0.37 -24.07 1.73
CA VAL A 268 1.11 -24.38 2.95
C VAL A 268 0.09 -24.45 4.08
N ASP A 269 -0.37 -25.66 4.36
CA ASP A 269 -1.37 -25.96 5.39
C ASP A 269 -0.71 -26.10 6.76
N LEU A 270 -1.12 -25.26 7.72
CA LEU A 270 -0.64 -25.37 9.10
C LEU A 270 -1.59 -26.18 10.01
N GLY A 271 -2.81 -26.51 9.56
CA GLY A 271 -3.78 -27.32 10.30
C GLY A 271 -4.07 -26.82 11.73
N LEU A 272 -4.18 -25.50 11.91
CA LEU A 272 -4.26 -24.85 13.24
C LEU A 272 -5.69 -24.62 13.72
N LEU A 273 -6.69 -24.69 12.83
CA LEU A 273 -8.07 -24.34 13.17
C LEU A 273 -8.89 -25.60 13.50
N PRO A 274 -9.77 -25.54 14.53
CA PRO A 274 -10.72 -26.62 14.75
C PRO A 274 -11.77 -26.63 13.62
N GLU A 275 -12.19 -27.81 13.19
CA GLU A 275 -13.12 -28.00 12.08
C GLU A 275 -14.47 -27.27 12.30
N ASP A 276 -14.91 -27.17 13.55
CA ASP A 276 -16.16 -26.53 13.98
C ASP A 276 -16.03 -25.02 14.28
N LEU A 277 -14.90 -24.38 13.93
CA LEU A 277 -14.65 -22.95 14.16
C LEU A 277 -15.82 -22.09 13.65
N PRO A 278 -16.55 -21.38 14.53
CA PRO A 278 -17.69 -20.58 14.09
C PRO A 278 -17.25 -19.40 13.22
N TRP A 279 -17.94 -19.20 12.09
CA TRP A 279 -17.84 -17.96 11.32
C TRP A 279 -18.39 -16.77 12.13
N GLY A 280 -17.80 -15.60 11.92
CA GLY A 280 -18.29 -14.34 12.49
C GLY A 280 -18.10 -14.17 14.00
N LYS A 281 -17.29 -15.01 14.64
CA LYS A 281 -17.02 -14.94 16.08
C LYS A 281 -15.54 -14.82 16.37
N LEU A 282 -15.18 -13.91 17.28
CA LEU A 282 -13.81 -13.77 17.77
C LEU A 282 -13.33 -15.10 18.38
N SER A 283 -12.15 -15.54 17.95
CA SER A 283 -11.52 -16.78 18.43
C SER A 283 -10.03 -16.56 18.70
N PRO A 284 -9.52 -16.84 19.92
CA PRO A 284 -8.09 -16.80 20.22
C PRO A 284 -7.25 -17.70 19.30
N VAL A 285 -7.78 -18.88 18.94
CA VAL A 285 -7.10 -19.84 18.05
C VAL A 285 -7.01 -19.30 16.63
N ALA A 286 -8.05 -18.62 16.12
CA ALA A 286 -7.99 -17.97 14.82
C ALA A 286 -7.01 -16.78 14.80
N GLY A 287 -6.88 -16.07 15.93
CA GLY A 287 -5.88 -15.01 16.13
C GLY A 287 -4.45 -15.50 16.13
N ASP A 288 -4.14 -16.58 16.86
CA ASP A 288 -2.81 -17.23 16.78
C ASP A 288 -2.53 -17.76 15.37
N ALA A 289 -3.48 -18.49 14.77
CA ALA A 289 -3.29 -19.03 13.44
C ALA A 289 -2.97 -17.94 12.39
N ALA A 290 -3.68 -16.79 12.44
CA ALA A 290 -3.39 -15.63 11.60
C ALA A 290 -1.95 -15.11 11.78
N PHE A 291 -1.44 -15.06 13.02
CA PHE A 291 -0.03 -14.74 13.29
C PHE A 291 0.92 -15.80 12.69
N GLN A 292 0.62 -17.09 12.84
CA GLN A 292 1.46 -18.16 12.29
C GLN A 292 1.55 -18.08 10.75
N TYR A 293 0.46 -17.77 10.04
CA TYR A 293 0.48 -17.58 8.59
C TYR A 293 1.38 -16.41 8.17
N ILE A 294 1.29 -15.28 8.87
CA ILE A 294 2.17 -14.12 8.64
C ILE A 294 3.64 -14.48 8.92
N ARG A 295 3.93 -15.20 10.01
CA ARG A 295 5.30 -15.66 10.34
C ARG A 295 5.90 -16.55 9.25
N VAL A 296 5.12 -17.43 8.64
CA VAL A 296 5.57 -18.26 7.51
C VAL A 296 5.79 -17.41 6.26
N ALA A 297 4.90 -16.45 5.94
CA ALA A 297 5.08 -15.52 4.83
C ALA A 297 6.34 -14.64 4.99
N CYS A 298 6.59 -14.14 6.20
CA CYS A 298 7.81 -13.38 6.54
C CYS A 298 9.07 -14.23 6.35
N ARG A 299 9.05 -15.51 6.75
CA ARG A 299 10.16 -16.45 6.55
C ARG A 299 10.44 -16.67 5.06
N ALA A 300 9.40 -16.91 4.26
CA ALA A 300 9.53 -17.07 2.81
C ALA A 300 10.09 -15.81 2.13
N ALA A 301 9.60 -14.63 2.52
CA ALA A 301 10.11 -13.34 2.02
C ALA A 301 11.58 -13.09 2.41
N ALA A 302 11.95 -13.35 3.67
CA ALA A 302 13.33 -13.21 4.14
C ALA A 302 14.29 -14.24 3.50
N ALA A 303 13.78 -15.39 3.07
CA ALA A 303 14.52 -16.40 2.31
C ALA A 303 14.59 -16.09 0.79
N GLY A 304 13.80 -15.13 0.30
CA GLY A 304 13.71 -14.79 -1.12
C GLY A 304 12.91 -15.80 -1.97
N THR A 305 12.20 -16.75 -1.34
CA THR A 305 11.37 -17.74 -2.07
C THR A 305 10.09 -17.14 -2.63
N VAL A 306 9.65 -15.99 -2.12
CA VAL A 306 8.57 -15.17 -2.69
C VAL A 306 9.04 -13.76 -3.03
N GLN A 307 8.33 -13.12 -3.96
CA GLN A 307 8.62 -11.77 -4.44
C GLN A 307 7.64 -10.73 -3.88
N ALA A 308 6.51 -11.16 -3.32
CA ALA A 308 5.58 -10.31 -2.56
C ALA A 308 4.80 -11.11 -1.50
N ILE A 309 4.19 -10.39 -0.55
CA ILE A 309 3.18 -10.91 0.37
C ILE A 309 1.84 -10.21 0.08
N CYS A 310 0.74 -10.95 0.02
CA CYS A 310 -0.61 -10.39 -0.02
C CYS A 310 -1.41 -10.91 1.18
N THR A 311 -1.91 -10.02 2.02
CA THR A 311 -2.59 -10.42 3.27
C THR A 311 -4.09 -10.22 3.21
N ALA A 312 -4.86 -11.27 3.48
CA ALA A 312 -6.27 -11.14 3.83
C ALA A 312 -6.44 -10.54 5.25
N PRO A 313 -7.66 -10.10 5.64
CA PRO A 313 -7.89 -9.45 6.93
C PRO A 313 -7.65 -10.36 8.14
N LEU A 314 -7.17 -9.78 9.25
CA LEU A 314 -7.24 -10.38 10.58
C LEU A 314 -7.89 -9.44 11.59
N ASN A 315 -8.37 -10.00 12.70
CA ASN A 315 -8.93 -9.21 13.80
C ASN A 315 -7.87 -8.97 14.90
N LYS A 316 -7.64 -7.71 15.27
CA LYS A 316 -6.64 -7.33 16.29
C LYS A 316 -6.98 -7.85 17.69
N GLU A 317 -8.25 -7.89 18.06
CA GLU A 317 -8.70 -8.39 19.36
C GLU A 317 -8.54 -9.93 19.43
N ALA A 318 -8.82 -10.64 18.34
CA ALA A 318 -8.51 -12.07 18.20
C ALA A 318 -7.00 -12.32 18.30
N LEU A 319 -6.17 -11.56 17.58
CA LEU A 319 -4.71 -11.63 17.60
C LEU A 319 -4.15 -11.44 19.02
N HIS A 320 -4.64 -10.44 19.75
CA HIS A 320 -4.27 -10.20 21.15
C HIS A 320 -4.73 -11.34 22.07
N ALA A 321 -5.93 -11.87 21.87
CA ALA A 321 -6.45 -13.01 22.62
C ALA A 321 -5.66 -14.31 22.35
N GLY A 322 -5.10 -14.46 21.15
CA GLY A 322 -4.15 -15.52 20.78
C GLY A 322 -2.74 -15.34 21.37
N GLY A 323 -2.48 -14.26 22.11
CA GLY A 323 -1.21 -13.98 22.79
C GLY A 323 -0.29 -12.99 22.07
N HIS A 324 -0.68 -12.47 20.91
CA HIS A 324 0.18 -11.66 20.03
C HIS A 324 -0.17 -10.17 20.11
N VAL A 325 0.49 -9.44 21.03
CA VAL A 325 0.13 -8.05 21.35
C VAL A 325 0.78 -7.04 20.41
N PHE A 326 0.30 -6.97 19.16
CA PHE A 326 0.78 -6.01 18.16
C PHE A 326 -0.15 -4.79 17.97
N PRO A 327 0.38 -3.60 17.63
CA PRO A 327 -0.44 -2.44 17.25
C PRO A 327 -1.31 -2.70 16.02
N GLY A 328 -0.80 -3.46 15.05
CA GLY A 328 -1.47 -3.81 13.80
C GLY A 328 -0.64 -4.76 12.93
N HIS A 329 -1.12 -5.00 11.71
CA HIS A 329 -0.46 -5.83 10.70
C HIS A 329 0.95 -5.35 10.34
N THR A 330 1.10 -4.04 10.17
CA THR A 330 2.29 -3.42 9.61
C THR A 330 3.47 -3.49 10.58
N GLU A 331 3.20 -3.28 11.86
CA GLU A 331 4.17 -3.37 12.94
C GLU A 331 4.59 -4.83 13.19
N MET A 332 3.64 -5.77 13.12
CA MET A 332 3.91 -7.21 13.21
C MET A 332 4.82 -7.69 12.07
N LEU A 333 4.55 -7.27 10.83
CA LEU A 333 5.41 -7.57 9.67
C LEU A 333 6.81 -6.99 9.83
N ALA A 334 6.92 -5.75 10.32
CA ALA A 334 8.18 -5.07 10.53
C ALA A 334 9.06 -5.79 11.57
N GLU A 335 8.48 -6.15 12.73
CA GLU A 335 9.19 -6.89 13.79
C GLU A 335 9.63 -8.29 13.31
N LEU A 336 8.73 -9.04 12.64
CA LEU A 336 9.01 -10.39 12.15
C LEU A 336 10.08 -10.44 11.04
N MET A 337 10.29 -9.35 10.32
CA MET A 337 11.33 -9.22 9.29
C MET A 337 12.54 -8.38 9.72
N GLY A 338 12.57 -7.91 10.97
CA GLY A 338 13.70 -7.17 11.53
C GLY A 338 13.97 -5.83 10.85
N VAL A 339 12.93 -5.06 10.53
CA VAL A 339 13.05 -3.71 9.97
C VAL A 339 12.42 -2.66 10.90
N ASP A 340 13.14 -1.57 11.16
CA ASP A 340 12.73 -0.55 12.14
C ASP A 340 11.61 0.37 11.64
N GLU A 341 11.58 0.66 10.33
CA GLU A 341 10.63 1.60 9.72
C GLU A 341 10.14 1.11 8.36
N VAL A 342 8.83 1.21 8.17
CA VAL A 342 8.12 1.01 6.90
C VAL A 342 7.27 2.23 6.59
N SER A 343 6.94 2.44 5.31
CA SER A 343 6.00 3.50 4.90
C SER A 343 4.76 2.89 4.25
N MET A 344 3.62 3.54 4.45
CA MET A 344 2.38 3.22 3.76
C MET A 344 2.36 3.87 2.38
N MET A 345 2.13 3.07 1.35
CA MET A 345 1.88 3.51 -0.01
C MET A 345 0.46 3.10 -0.44
N LEU A 346 -0.19 3.97 -1.21
CA LEU A 346 -1.37 3.63 -2.01
C LEU A 346 -0.96 3.61 -3.48
N SER A 347 -1.51 2.68 -4.27
CA SER A 347 -1.34 2.69 -5.73
C SER A 347 -2.69 2.65 -6.43
N THR A 348 -2.71 3.29 -7.59
CA THR A 348 -3.75 3.20 -8.62
C THR A 348 -3.03 3.13 -9.96
N ALA A 349 -3.76 2.80 -11.04
CA ALA A 349 -3.22 2.76 -12.40
C ALA A 349 -2.57 4.08 -12.91
N LYS A 350 -2.68 5.21 -12.18
CA LYS A 350 -2.10 6.51 -12.56
C LYS A 350 -1.26 7.19 -11.49
N LEU A 351 -1.35 6.75 -10.24
CA LEU A 351 -0.82 7.50 -9.10
C LEU A 351 -0.40 6.53 -8.00
N LYS A 352 0.88 6.62 -7.62
CA LYS A 352 1.45 5.98 -6.43
C LYS A 352 1.75 7.06 -5.40
N VAL A 353 1.31 6.88 -4.15
CA VAL A 353 1.45 7.88 -3.07
C VAL A 353 1.98 7.22 -1.81
N VAL A 354 3.22 7.53 -1.43
CA VAL A 354 3.81 7.11 -0.15
C VAL A 354 3.63 8.21 0.90
N HIS A 355 3.41 7.83 2.16
CA HIS A 355 3.12 8.76 3.24
C HIS A 355 4.28 8.85 4.24
N VAL A 356 4.67 10.08 4.60
CA VAL A 356 5.64 10.37 5.67
C VAL A 356 5.01 10.12 7.05
N THR A 357 3.73 10.48 7.22
CA THR A 357 2.93 10.17 8.41
C THR A 357 1.55 9.64 8.04
N THR A 358 1.01 8.72 8.87
CA THR A 358 -0.27 8.04 8.63
C THR A 358 -1.29 8.36 9.73
N HIS A 359 -1.58 7.42 10.64
CA HIS A 359 -2.66 7.50 11.62
C HIS A 359 -2.30 8.37 12.84
N LEU A 360 -2.10 9.66 12.62
CA LEU A 360 -1.85 10.68 13.65
C LEU A 360 -2.90 11.80 13.57
N GLY A 361 -3.12 12.52 14.68
CA GLY A 361 -3.83 13.79 14.63
C GLY A 361 -3.03 14.80 13.79
N LEU A 362 -3.71 15.68 13.04
CA LEU A 362 -3.02 16.54 12.06
C LEU A 362 -1.92 17.43 12.67
N ILE A 363 -2.12 17.91 13.91
CA ILE A 363 -1.11 18.70 14.64
C ILE A 363 0.10 17.81 14.98
N ASP A 364 -0.13 16.59 15.47
CA ASP A 364 0.93 15.63 15.80
C ASP A 364 1.67 15.16 14.55
N ALA A 365 0.97 15.02 13.42
CA ALA A 365 1.56 14.71 12.12
C ALA A 365 2.56 15.80 11.70
N VAL A 366 2.15 17.08 11.70
CA VAL A 366 3.03 18.21 11.38
C VAL A 366 4.22 18.32 12.34
N ALA A 367 3.98 18.07 13.64
CA ALA A 367 5.04 18.07 14.65
C ALA A 367 6.02 16.89 14.51
N ARG A 368 5.55 15.72 14.02
CA ARG A 368 6.35 14.49 13.87
C ARG A 368 7.27 14.50 12.65
N ILE A 369 6.95 15.29 11.62
CA ILE A 369 7.76 15.40 10.40
C ILE A 369 9.09 16.08 10.75
N GLU A 370 10.17 15.44 10.28
CA GLU A 370 11.56 15.85 10.46
C GLU A 370 12.37 15.39 9.22
N PRO A 371 13.50 16.04 8.88
CA PRO A 371 14.19 15.81 7.62
C PRO A 371 14.58 14.37 7.34
N GLY A 372 15.03 13.63 8.36
CA GLY A 372 15.39 12.23 8.22
C GLY A 372 14.17 11.34 7.95
N LEU A 373 13.01 11.63 8.54
CA LEU A 373 11.77 10.86 8.27
C LEU A 373 11.29 11.09 6.84
N VAL A 374 11.41 12.33 6.33
CA VAL A 374 11.16 12.67 4.93
C VAL A 374 12.14 11.91 4.02
N GLU A 375 13.44 12.01 4.29
CA GLU A 375 14.49 11.33 3.54
C GLU A 375 14.29 9.81 3.48
N ARG A 376 14.11 9.15 4.64
CA ARG A 376 13.89 7.70 4.74
C ARG A 376 12.62 7.27 4.00
N THR A 377 11.58 8.12 3.99
CA THR A 377 10.34 7.86 3.24
C THR A 377 10.56 7.99 1.72
N ILE A 378 11.30 9.01 1.25
CA ILE A 378 11.70 9.16 -0.16
C ILE A 378 12.50 7.92 -0.60
N ARG A 379 13.48 7.50 0.20
CA ARG A 379 14.33 6.33 -0.08
C ARG A 379 13.54 5.03 -0.17
N ARG A 380 12.65 4.73 0.80
CA ARG A 380 11.77 3.55 0.76
C ARG A 380 10.87 3.53 -0.48
N GLY A 381 10.32 4.68 -0.86
CA GLY A 381 9.53 4.83 -2.07
C GLY A 381 10.35 4.60 -3.35
N ASN A 382 11.52 5.23 -3.45
CA ASN A 382 12.45 5.05 -4.56
C ASN A 382 12.86 3.58 -4.73
N GLU A 383 13.29 2.93 -3.65
CA GLU A 383 13.73 1.53 -3.67
C GLU A 383 12.61 0.60 -4.16
N ALA A 384 11.38 0.79 -3.69
CA ALA A 384 10.23 -0.01 -4.13
C ALA A 384 10.00 0.10 -5.65
N LEU A 385 10.08 1.31 -6.22
CA LEU A 385 9.89 1.52 -7.66
C LEU A 385 11.09 1.02 -8.50
N VAL A 386 12.32 1.19 -8.00
CA VAL A 386 13.54 0.64 -8.64
C VAL A 386 13.46 -0.88 -8.72
N ARG A 387 13.09 -1.53 -7.62
CA ARG A 387 12.95 -2.99 -7.57
C ARG A 387 11.83 -3.49 -8.48
N ALA A 388 10.71 -2.77 -8.54
CA ALA A 388 9.61 -3.01 -9.50
C ALA A 388 9.97 -2.72 -10.98
N GLY A 389 11.21 -2.31 -11.28
CA GLY A 389 11.72 -2.17 -12.65
C GLY A 389 11.67 -0.76 -13.24
N ASN A 390 11.40 0.29 -12.43
CA ASN A 390 11.63 1.67 -12.83
C ASN A 390 13.01 2.16 -12.31
N PRO A 391 14.10 2.08 -13.09
CA PRO A 391 15.45 2.35 -12.60
C PRO A 391 15.70 3.82 -12.21
N HIS A 392 14.85 4.75 -12.67
CA HIS A 392 14.98 6.18 -12.41
C HIS A 392 13.60 6.79 -12.07
N PRO A 393 13.03 6.50 -10.87
CA PRO A 393 11.74 7.02 -10.48
C PRO A 393 11.76 8.54 -10.31
N ARG A 394 10.83 9.22 -10.97
CA ARG A 394 10.60 10.67 -10.78
C ARG A 394 9.71 10.87 -9.56
N ILE A 395 10.24 11.47 -8.50
CA ILE A 395 9.57 11.57 -7.20
C ILE A 395 9.20 13.02 -6.93
N GLY A 396 7.91 13.30 -6.78
CA GLY A 396 7.43 14.61 -6.34
C GLY A 396 7.14 14.61 -4.84
N VAL A 397 7.68 15.59 -4.11
CA VAL A 397 7.55 15.68 -2.65
C VAL A 397 6.62 16.84 -2.28
N ALA A 398 5.52 16.54 -1.59
CA ALA A 398 4.55 17.54 -1.19
C ALA A 398 5.07 18.44 -0.06
N ALA A 399 4.61 19.68 -0.03
CA ALA A 399 4.75 20.56 1.12
C ALA A 399 3.83 20.16 2.29
N ILE A 400 4.08 20.69 3.49
CA ILE A 400 3.12 20.67 4.61
C ILE A 400 2.07 21.76 4.37
N ASN A 401 2.53 22.97 4.08
CA ASN A 401 1.70 24.16 3.92
C ASN A 401 1.12 24.27 2.50
N PRO A 402 -0.06 24.91 2.33
CA PRO A 402 -0.55 25.29 1.01
C PRO A 402 0.50 26.16 0.29
N HIS A 403 0.57 26.02 -1.04
CA HIS A 403 1.52 26.76 -1.89
C HIS A 403 3.01 26.61 -1.48
N ALA A 404 3.38 25.51 -0.80
CA ALA A 404 4.72 25.31 -0.26
C ALA A 404 5.21 26.48 0.62
N GLY A 405 4.30 26.99 1.45
CA GLY A 405 4.56 28.11 2.36
C GLY A 405 4.59 29.48 1.68
N GLU A 406 4.47 29.56 0.34
CA GLU A 406 4.42 30.81 -0.43
C GLU A 406 5.58 31.77 -0.04
N ASN A 407 6.81 31.26 -0.07
CA ASN A 407 8.04 31.94 0.35
C ASN A 407 8.03 32.43 1.81
N GLY A 408 7.35 31.70 2.70
CA GLY A 408 7.23 32.02 4.13
C GLY A 408 6.06 32.94 4.48
N LEU A 409 5.14 33.19 3.54
CA LEU A 409 3.87 33.88 3.82
C LEU A 409 2.86 32.97 4.56
N PHE A 410 2.95 31.65 4.35
CA PHE A 410 2.12 30.65 5.03
C PHE A 410 2.99 29.65 5.80
N GLY A 411 2.51 29.25 6.98
CA GLY A 411 3.27 28.41 7.91
C GLY A 411 4.29 29.17 8.76
N TYR A 412 5.20 28.42 9.36
CA TYR A 412 6.26 28.88 10.26
C TYR A 412 7.66 28.52 9.76
N GLY A 413 7.78 28.07 8.50
CA GLY A 413 9.05 27.66 7.87
C GLY A 413 9.24 26.15 7.79
N GLU A 414 8.18 25.36 7.98
CA GLU A 414 8.22 23.90 8.02
C GLU A 414 8.81 23.27 6.75
N GLU A 415 8.56 23.85 5.57
CA GLU A 415 9.17 23.39 4.32
C GLU A 415 10.71 23.41 4.37
N ALA A 416 11.29 24.49 4.91
CA ALA A 416 12.74 24.69 4.98
C ALA A 416 13.37 23.93 6.16
N GLU A 417 12.68 23.85 7.30
CA GLU A 417 13.16 23.13 8.49
C GLU A 417 13.05 21.60 8.33
N LYS A 418 11.92 21.12 7.79
CA LYS A 418 11.50 19.71 7.93
C LYS A 418 11.54 18.91 6.63
N ILE A 419 11.43 19.54 5.46
CA ILE A 419 11.25 18.83 4.19
C ILE A 419 12.48 18.99 3.28
N ALA A 420 12.86 20.22 2.96
CA ALA A 420 13.94 20.52 2.01
C ALA A 420 15.27 19.80 2.33
N PRO A 421 15.76 19.73 3.59
CA PRO A 421 17.03 19.06 3.87
C PRO A 421 16.96 17.54 3.62
N GLY A 422 15.80 16.91 3.81
CA GLY A 422 15.58 15.49 3.51
C GLY A 422 15.45 15.21 2.00
N VAL A 423 14.90 16.16 1.24
CA VAL A 423 14.89 16.11 -0.23
C VAL A 423 16.30 16.26 -0.77
N ASP A 424 17.07 17.23 -0.29
CA ASP A 424 18.45 17.46 -0.75
C ASP A 424 19.39 16.30 -0.37
N ALA A 425 19.21 15.68 0.80
CA ALA A 425 19.93 14.45 1.17
C ALA A 425 19.63 13.28 0.23
N ALA A 426 18.36 13.07 -0.15
CA ALA A 426 18.00 12.05 -1.14
C ALA A 426 18.58 12.35 -2.54
N ARG A 427 18.57 13.62 -2.96
CA ARG A 427 19.14 14.07 -4.25
C ARG A 427 20.66 13.96 -4.31
N ALA A 428 21.35 14.14 -3.18
CA ALA A 428 22.81 13.95 -3.10
C ALA A 428 23.23 12.52 -3.46
N ASP A 429 22.38 11.54 -3.17
CA ASP A 429 22.57 10.13 -3.54
C ASP A 429 21.98 9.77 -4.93
N GLY A 430 21.63 10.76 -5.74
CA GLY A 430 21.19 10.58 -7.12
C GLY A 430 19.72 10.20 -7.31
N ILE A 431 18.89 10.30 -6.26
CA ILE A 431 17.43 10.11 -6.39
C ILE A 431 16.82 11.35 -7.07
N ASP A 432 16.00 11.15 -8.11
CA ASP A 432 15.29 12.22 -8.81
C ASP A 432 14.06 12.69 -8.02
N ALA A 433 14.31 13.32 -6.87
CA ALA A 433 13.32 13.90 -5.99
C ALA A 433 13.21 15.42 -6.20
N VAL A 434 11.97 15.92 -6.33
CA VAL A 434 11.66 17.35 -6.53
C VAL A 434 10.65 17.81 -5.49
N GLY A 435 11.03 18.79 -4.67
CA GLY A 435 10.14 19.49 -3.75
C GLY A 435 10.88 20.25 -2.64
N PRO A 436 10.15 20.76 -1.62
CA PRO A 436 8.69 20.66 -1.45
C PRO A 436 7.90 21.40 -2.54
N LEU A 437 6.80 20.79 -3.00
CA LEU A 437 5.88 21.34 -4.01
C LEU A 437 4.48 21.59 -3.41
N PRO A 438 3.73 22.59 -3.93
CA PRO A 438 2.31 22.74 -3.61
C PRO A 438 1.56 21.43 -3.92
N ALA A 439 0.92 20.83 -2.90
CA ALA A 439 0.37 19.48 -3.00
C ALA A 439 -0.68 19.35 -4.10
N ASP A 440 -1.56 20.35 -4.25
CA ASP A 440 -2.59 20.43 -5.30
C ASP A 440 -1.99 20.41 -6.72
N THR A 441 -0.94 21.19 -6.94
CA THR A 441 -0.19 21.23 -8.20
C THR A 441 0.54 19.91 -8.45
N LEU A 442 1.16 19.34 -7.41
CA LEU A 442 1.84 18.05 -7.49
C LEU A 442 0.88 16.91 -7.86
N PHE A 443 -0.29 16.79 -7.21
CA PHE A 443 -1.27 15.76 -7.56
C PHE A 443 -1.84 15.93 -8.98
N PHE A 444 -1.99 17.17 -9.46
CA PHE A 444 -2.37 17.43 -10.85
C PHE A 444 -1.30 16.93 -11.85
N LEU A 445 -0.02 17.23 -11.60
CA LEU A 445 1.11 16.81 -12.44
C LEU A 445 1.33 15.28 -12.38
N ALA A 446 1.25 14.68 -11.19
CA ALA A 446 1.34 13.23 -11.02
C ALA A 446 0.20 12.51 -11.75
N GLY A 447 -1.05 13.00 -11.67
CA GLY A 447 -2.18 12.48 -12.44
C GLY A 447 -2.05 12.62 -13.97
N ARG A 448 -1.11 13.45 -14.45
CA ARG A 448 -0.71 13.59 -15.86
C ARG A 448 0.44 12.66 -16.26
N GLY A 449 1.10 12.00 -15.30
CA GLY A 449 2.28 11.15 -15.52
C GLY A 449 3.62 11.88 -15.45
N ASP A 450 3.68 13.08 -14.86
CA ASP A 450 4.94 13.82 -14.68
C ASP A 450 5.82 13.25 -13.55
N TYR A 451 5.21 12.53 -12.60
CA TYR A 451 5.86 11.86 -11.48
C TYR A 451 5.40 10.41 -11.40
N ASP A 452 6.32 9.51 -11.06
CA ASP A 452 6.07 8.09 -10.87
C ASP A 452 5.65 7.77 -9.43
N LEU A 453 6.05 8.63 -8.49
CA LEU A 453 5.69 8.56 -7.06
C LEU A 453 5.45 9.97 -6.50
N VAL A 454 4.42 10.09 -5.65
CA VAL A 454 4.19 11.26 -4.77
C VAL A 454 4.54 10.90 -3.33
N VAL A 455 5.29 11.76 -2.65
CA VAL A 455 5.53 11.69 -1.20
C VAL A 455 4.61 12.69 -0.51
N ALA A 456 3.56 12.19 0.14
CA ALA A 456 2.60 12.96 0.91
C ALA A 456 3.04 13.09 2.38
N MET A 457 2.89 14.28 2.96
CA MET A 457 3.35 14.59 4.31
C MET A 457 2.46 13.96 5.39
N TYR A 458 1.14 13.89 5.17
CA TYR A 458 0.15 13.35 6.11
C TYR A 458 -0.98 12.61 5.39
N HIS A 459 -1.68 11.74 6.13
CA HIS A 459 -2.71 10.81 5.63
C HIS A 459 -3.68 11.43 4.61
N ASP A 460 -4.48 12.42 5.02
CA ASP A 460 -5.53 13.01 4.17
C ASP A 460 -4.98 13.72 2.93
N GLN A 461 -3.74 14.20 2.97
CA GLN A 461 -3.08 14.82 1.82
C GLN A 461 -2.93 13.84 0.65
N GLY A 462 -2.59 12.58 0.94
CA GLY A 462 -2.43 11.54 -0.08
C GLY A 462 -3.68 10.69 -0.30
N HIS A 463 -4.43 10.38 0.76
CA HIS A 463 -5.65 9.57 0.68
C HIS A 463 -6.78 10.27 -0.08
N GLY A 464 -6.96 11.58 0.11
CA GLY A 464 -8.00 12.36 -0.57
C GLY A 464 -7.93 12.25 -2.10
N PRO A 465 -6.80 12.62 -2.73
CA PRO A 465 -6.60 12.48 -4.17
C PRO A 465 -6.78 11.04 -4.68
N VAL A 466 -6.26 10.03 -3.98
CA VAL A 466 -6.39 8.62 -4.40
C VAL A 466 -7.85 8.15 -4.36
N LYS A 467 -8.55 8.35 -3.25
CA LYS A 467 -9.93 7.86 -3.08
C LYS A 467 -10.93 8.58 -3.99
N VAL A 468 -10.65 9.83 -4.39
CA VAL A 468 -11.43 10.55 -5.43
C VAL A 468 -11.24 9.94 -6.83
N LEU A 469 -10.08 9.35 -7.11
CA LEU A 469 -9.79 8.72 -8.41
C LEU A 469 -10.25 7.25 -8.50
N GLY A 470 -10.38 6.54 -7.38
CA GLY A 470 -10.93 5.19 -7.34
C GLY A 470 -11.10 4.67 -5.91
N ILE A 471 -12.36 4.56 -5.44
CA ILE A 471 -12.67 4.05 -4.09
C ILE A 471 -12.37 2.55 -3.98
N GLU A 472 -12.70 1.79 -5.02
CA GLU A 472 -12.60 0.32 -5.08
C GLU A 472 -11.17 -0.19 -5.27
N ALA A 473 -10.25 0.64 -5.78
CA ALA A 473 -8.82 0.33 -5.94
C ALA A 473 -7.98 0.64 -4.69
N GLY A 474 -8.63 0.78 -3.53
CA GLY A 474 -7.98 0.96 -2.23
C GLY A 474 -7.25 -0.31 -1.80
N VAL A 475 -5.96 -0.39 -2.12
CA VAL A 475 -5.04 -1.39 -1.60
C VAL A 475 -4.00 -0.69 -0.75
N ASN A 476 -3.85 -1.14 0.49
CA ASN A 476 -2.80 -0.69 1.39
C ASN A 476 -1.51 -1.45 1.10
N ILE A 477 -0.47 -0.71 0.71
CA ILE A 477 0.83 -1.25 0.34
C ILE A 477 1.85 -0.84 1.39
N THR A 478 2.66 -1.80 1.86
CA THR A 478 3.74 -1.55 2.82
C THR A 478 5.08 -1.62 2.10
N VAL A 479 5.82 -0.51 2.07
CA VAL A 479 7.18 -0.38 1.50
C VAL A 479 8.24 -0.29 2.58
N GLY A 480 9.48 -0.70 2.28
CA GLY A 480 10.59 -0.82 3.24
C GLY A 480 10.75 -2.22 3.86
N LEU A 481 9.87 -3.16 3.50
CA LEU A 481 10.00 -4.57 3.82
C LEU A 481 10.95 -5.29 2.83
N PRO A 482 11.50 -6.47 3.18
CA PRO A 482 12.30 -7.29 2.27
C PRO A 482 11.63 -7.63 0.93
N VAL A 483 10.29 -7.65 0.88
CA VAL A 483 9.47 -7.73 -0.33
C VAL A 483 8.28 -6.77 -0.20
N ILE A 484 7.63 -6.41 -1.30
CA ILE A 484 6.40 -5.61 -1.20
C ILE A 484 5.31 -6.42 -0.46
N ARG A 485 4.54 -5.76 0.42
CA ARG A 485 3.33 -6.34 0.98
C ARG A 485 2.11 -5.54 0.58
N THR A 486 1.06 -6.20 0.10
CA THR A 486 -0.27 -5.60 -0.13
C THR A 486 -1.30 -6.16 0.83
N SER A 487 -2.39 -5.41 1.00
CA SER A 487 -3.54 -5.78 1.83
C SER A 487 -4.80 -5.16 1.25
N VAL A 488 -5.91 -5.86 1.41
CA VAL A 488 -7.24 -5.25 1.28
C VAL A 488 -7.43 -4.15 2.34
N ASP A 489 -8.25 -3.15 2.01
CA ASP A 489 -8.57 -2.00 2.89
C ASP A 489 -9.70 -2.30 3.89
N HIS A 490 -10.35 -3.46 3.81
CA HIS A 490 -11.46 -3.83 4.70
C HIS A 490 -11.05 -4.80 5.83
N GLY A 491 -11.84 -4.83 6.91
CA GLY A 491 -11.63 -5.73 8.04
C GLY A 491 -12.13 -7.17 7.80
N THR A 492 -12.19 -7.97 8.86
CA THR A 492 -12.64 -9.38 8.84
C THR A 492 -14.12 -9.58 8.56
N ALA A 493 -14.92 -8.50 8.60
CA ALA A 493 -16.35 -8.48 8.25
C ALA A 493 -17.15 -9.64 8.86
N PHE A 494 -17.01 -9.83 10.17
CA PHE A 494 -17.62 -10.93 10.94
C PHE A 494 -19.15 -11.03 10.79
N ASP A 495 -19.84 -9.94 10.44
CA ASP A 495 -21.28 -9.89 10.18
C ASP A 495 -21.71 -10.59 8.88
N ILE A 496 -20.78 -10.79 7.93
CA ILE A 496 -21.00 -11.49 6.66
C ILE A 496 -20.08 -12.70 6.44
N ALA A 497 -19.20 -13.01 7.40
CA ALA A 497 -18.31 -14.17 7.33
C ALA A 497 -19.08 -15.49 7.24
N GLY A 498 -18.66 -16.36 6.33
CA GLY A 498 -19.29 -17.64 6.04
C GLY A 498 -20.64 -17.54 5.31
N THR A 499 -20.96 -16.39 4.71
CA THR A 499 -22.26 -16.18 4.03
C THR A 499 -22.18 -16.11 2.50
N GLY A 500 -20.97 -16.13 1.93
CA GLY A 500 -20.76 -16.01 0.48
C GLY A 500 -21.06 -14.61 -0.08
N LYS A 501 -21.05 -13.57 0.76
CA LYS A 501 -21.41 -12.18 0.38
C LYS A 501 -20.24 -11.21 0.32
N ALA A 502 -19.06 -11.60 0.80
CA ALA A 502 -17.87 -10.75 0.73
C ALA A 502 -17.53 -10.45 -0.74
N ASP A 503 -17.15 -9.20 -1.02
CA ASP A 503 -16.64 -8.81 -2.33
C ASP A 503 -15.16 -9.21 -2.45
N VAL A 504 -14.81 -9.84 -3.57
CA VAL A 504 -13.47 -10.34 -3.86
C VAL A 504 -12.59 -9.29 -4.55
N ALA A 505 -13.19 -8.21 -5.09
CA ALA A 505 -12.51 -7.25 -5.96
C ALA A 505 -11.24 -6.63 -5.33
N SER A 506 -11.32 -6.25 -4.05
CA SER A 506 -10.16 -5.68 -3.33
C SER A 506 -9.01 -6.69 -3.18
N MET A 507 -9.31 -7.99 -3.00
CA MET A 507 -8.29 -9.04 -2.89
C MET A 507 -7.62 -9.34 -4.24
N ILE A 508 -8.40 -9.34 -5.33
CA ILE A 508 -7.88 -9.43 -6.69
C ILE A 508 -6.94 -8.25 -6.98
N GLU A 509 -7.37 -7.03 -6.69
CA GLU A 509 -6.54 -5.83 -6.91
C GLU A 509 -5.29 -5.83 -6.02
N ALA A 510 -5.37 -6.29 -4.76
CA ALA A 510 -4.21 -6.45 -3.89
C ALA A 510 -3.18 -7.46 -4.44
N LEU A 511 -3.64 -8.55 -5.08
CA LEU A 511 -2.77 -9.51 -5.74
C LEU A 511 -2.16 -8.96 -7.05
N ARG A 512 -2.92 -8.17 -7.82
CA ARG A 512 -2.42 -7.48 -9.02
C ARG A 512 -1.34 -6.45 -8.67
N GLN A 513 -1.56 -5.64 -7.64
CA GLN A 513 -0.58 -4.65 -7.19
C GLN A 513 0.65 -5.30 -6.53
N ALA A 514 0.48 -6.44 -5.86
CA ALA A 514 1.61 -7.26 -5.39
C ALA A 514 2.48 -7.76 -6.55
N ALA A 515 1.86 -8.13 -7.67
CA ALA A 515 2.56 -8.53 -8.89
C ALA A 515 3.24 -7.35 -9.61
N GLU A 516 2.56 -6.21 -9.74
CA GLU A 516 3.09 -4.99 -10.38
C GLU A 516 4.31 -4.44 -9.64
N LEU A 517 4.33 -4.54 -8.31
CA LEU A 517 5.39 -4.03 -7.44
C LEU A 517 6.37 -5.12 -6.95
N ALA A 518 6.25 -6.33 -7.47
CA ALA A 518 7.19 -7.40 -7.19
C ALA A 518 8.58 -7.04 -7.75
N PRO A 519 9.68 -7.38 -7.05
CA PRO A 519 11.03 -7.19 -7.57
C PRO A 519 11.23 -7.92 -8.91
N THR A 520 11.76 -7.21 -9.90
CA THR A 520 12.15 -7.80 -11.19
C THR A 520 13.35 -8.73 -11.04
N SER A 521 13.48 -9.70 -11.94
CA SER A 521 14.57 -10.68 -11.92
C SER A 521 15.93 -9.98 -12.00
N GLY A 522 16.78 -10.16 -10.98
CA GLY A 522 18.08 -9.50 -10.86
C GLY A 522 18.08 -8.18 -10.08
N ALA A 523 16.94 -7.71 -9.57
CA ALA A 523 16.91 -6.58 -8.65
C ALA A 523 17.77 -6.87 -7.39
N PRO A 524 18.55 -5.89 -6.89
CA PRO A 524 19.38 -6.10 -5.71
C PRO A 524 18.52 -6.44 -4.49
N SER A 525 18.96 -7.45 -3.72
CA SER A 525 18.38 -7.74 -2.41
C SER A 525 18.59 -6.53 -1.49
N PRO A 526 17.61 -6.14 -0.67
CA PRO A 526 17.76 -4.96 0.20
C PRO A 526 19.01 -5.10 1.06
N ALA A 527 19.77 -4.01 1.15
CA ALA A 527 20.95 -3.97 1.99
C ALA A 527 20.51 -4.29 3.43
N ARG A 528 21.08 -5.34 4.02
CA ARG A 528 20.88 -5.62 5.44
C ARG A 528 21.40 -4.42 6.21
N VAL A 529 20.49 -3.66 6.81
CA VAL A 529 20.84 -2.66 7.82
C VAL A 529 21.49 -3.45 8.97
N ALA A 530 22.72 -3.09 9.31
CA ALA A 530 23.62 -3.84 10.18
C ALA A 530 23.72 -3.22 11.58
#